data_AF-A0AAD5ML43-F1
#
_entry.id   AF-A0AAD5ML43-F1
#
_cell.length_a   1.000
_cell.length_b   1.000
_cell.length_c   1.000
_cell.angle_alpha   90.00
_cell.angle_beta   90.00
_cell.angle_gamma   90.00
#
_symmetry.space_group_name_H-M   'P 1'
#
loop_
_entity.id
_entity.type
_entity.pdbx_description
1 polymer ?
#
loop_
_entity_poly.entity_id
_entity_poly.type
_entity_poly.pdbx_seq_one_letter_code
_entity_poly.pdbx_strand_id
1 'polypeptide(L)'
;MISDEAQPYIDQIAAIDKQLAENEGGADHEALLQVRADLLELVQLLNEQAEEELANRGDGDQQETRVTQSSSNDDNFADYFDDLIGMRCMAPYPSVQLPVSHHTAIILEVLPLDNAPSDTADLRVRVLYSHPMLNSMRPCSHFLAGTCRFEEKCKFSHGEILSMSDLNEYKEPNFDSLAVGSLVLVAVGSSSPLWELGRLMAVDNGEAAVKILKSNSEVSSRLDQIVPLDGEVEDVTDDSVYVPSTNSVGYPSNTGEKSDSWKEQKGDRCGNVTVGDIGNWHGGGFGLKLMQKMGYKIGEGLGKNSDGIVHAIQAKICPKNSSVDACMNARIRVVDGMQKVKTRVREEMKHAPTSLDADIFTFINRKLDVQSSDKTEHEELKEEHRMLAKSSSKSLGVQGIDLESELKQLRSKEKKLREGIFRNRQDKRTVERLKLGLADVERSIQKVEAKQARVRTELGNRQKRKKDIF
;
A
#
# COMPACT_ATOMS: atom_id res chain seq x y z
N MET A 1 30.98 25.54 41.92
CA MET A 1 30.64 26.80 41.20
C MET A 1 29.16 26.66 40.87
N ILE A 2 28.33 27.66 41.18
CA ILE A 2 26.88 27.53 40.92
C ILE A 2 26.68 27.48 39.40
N SER A 3 25.94 26.48 38.92
CA SER A 3 25.61 26.38 37.48
C SER A 3 24.88 27.65 37.02
N ASP A 4 25.24 28.22 35.86
CA ASP A 4 24.52 29.37 35.27
C ASP A 4 23.02 29.08 35.09
N GLU A 5 22.66 27.80 34.98
CA GLU A 5 21.29 27.32 34.87
C GLU A 5 20.54 27.26 36.22
N ALA A 6 21.25 27.24 37.35
CA ALA A 6 20.68 27.22 38.70
C ALA A 6 20.33 28.64 39.22
N GLN A 7 20.95 29.67 38.66
CA GLN A 7 20.75 31.07 39.04
C GLN A 7 19.29 31.57 39.00
N PRO A 8 18.47 31.30 37.96
CA PRO A 8 17.07 31.76 37.93
C PRO A 8 16.22 31.13 39.05
N TYR A 9 16.52 29.89 39.45
CA TYR A 9 15.80 29.21 40.53
C TYR A 9 16.19 29.74 41.90
N ILE A 10 17.45 30.15 42.09
CA ILE A 10 17.92 30.84 43.30
C ILE A 10 17.22 32.20 43.45
N ASP A 11 17.07 32.95 42.36
CA ASP A 11 16.36 34.23 42.37
C ASP A 11 14.85 34.03 42.69
N GLN A 12 14.27 32.93 42.21
CA GLN A 12 12.88 32.55 42.51
C GLN A 12 12.70 32.15 43.99
N ILE A 13 13.66 31.43 44.58
CA ILE A 13 13.67 31.11 46.02
C ILE A 13 13.75 32.40 46.84
N ALA A 14 14.60 33.36 46.45
CA ALA A 14 14.70 34.65 47.15
C ALA A 14 13.40 35.47 47.09
N ALA A 15 12.67 35.39 45.96
CA ALA A 15 11.35 36.00 45.83
C ALA A 15 10.29 35.33 46.72
N ILE A 16 10.32 34.00 46.83
CA ILE A 16 9.44 33.24 47.72
C ILE A 16 9.77 33.52 49.19
N ASP A 17 11.05 33.62 49.57
CA ASP A 17 11.49 33.98 50.92
C ASP A 17 10.98 35.37 51.34
N LYS A 18 10.97 36.32 50.41
CA LYS A 18 10.36 37.64 50.64
C LYS A 18 8.85 37.55 50.83
N GLN A 19 8.15 36.73 50.04
CA GLN A 19 6.70 36.51 50.17
C GLN A 19 6.32 35.78 51.48
N LEU A 20 7.15 34.84 51.93
CA LEU A 20 6.98 34.16 53.21
C LEU A 20 7.19 35.12 54.38
N ALA A 21 8.17 36.03 54.30
CA ALA A 21 8.41 37.05 55.33
C ALA A 21 7.32 38.13 55.41
N GLU A 22 6.66 38.44 54.29
CA GLU A 22 5.57 39.42 54.23
C GLU A 22 4.21 38.84 54.66
N ASN A 23 4.05 37.51 54.72
CA ASN A 23 2.76 36.84 54.84
C ASN A 23 2.75 35.69 55.86
N GLU A 24 3.19 35.95 57.09
CA GLU A 24 3.21 34.97 58.19
C GLU A 24 1.77 34.52 58.56
N GLY A 25 1.36 33.32 58.13
CA GLY A 25 0.11 32.66 58.55
C GLY A 25 -1.04 32.64 57.53
N GLY A 26 -0.79 32.99 56.26
CA GLY A 26 -1.76 32.81 55.17
C GLY A 26 -1.95 31.33 54.77
N ALA A 27 -3.10 30.99 54.18
CA ALA A 27 -3.36 29.63 53.66
C ALA A 27 -2.32 29.20 52.61
N ASP A 28 -1.73 30.16 51.91
CA ASP A 28 -0.71 29.93 50.89
C ASP A 28 0.71 29.77 51.48
N HIS A 29 0.90 30.03 52.78
CA HIS A 29 2.22 29.97 53.43
C HIS A 29 2.80 28.55 53.44
N GLU A 30 1.97 27.53 53.70
CA GLU A 30 2.38 26.13 53.67
C GLU A 30 2.70 25.67 52.23
N ALA A 31 1.93 26.13 51.25
CA ALA A 31 2.20 25.86 49.83
C ALA A 31 3.50 26.52 49.35
N LEU A 32 3.78 27.76 49.77
CA LEU A 32 5.02 28.47 49.45
C LEU A 32 6.24 27.81 50.12
N LEU A 33 6.11 27.29 51.34
CA LEU A 33 7.16 26.51 52.00
C LEU A 33 7.46 25.21 51.25
N GLN A 34 6.43 24.53 50.72
CA GLN A 34 6.62 23.32 49.93
C GLN A 34 7.33 23.64 48.61
N VAL A 35 6.86 24.65 47.86
CA VAL A 35 7.49 25.06 46.59
C VAL A 35 8.95 25.50 46.80
N ARG A 36 9.24 26.17 47.93
CA ARG A 36 10.61 26.53 48.31
C ARG A 36 11.48 25.30 48.53
N ALA A 37 10.97 24.28 49.22
CA ALA A 37 11.72 23.04 49.46
C ALA A 37 12.03 22.31 48.14
N ASP A 38 11.04 22.21 47.25
CA ASP A 38 11.18 21.56 45.95
C ASP A 38 12.20 22.30 45.06
N LEU A 39 12.21 23.64 45.08
CA LEU A 39 13.18 24.46 44.33
C LEU A 39 14.61 24.33 44.89
N LEU A 40 14.78 24.17 46.20
CA LEU A 40 16.10 23.94 46.79
C LEU A 40 16.68 22.58 46.39
N GLU A 41 15.83 21.55 46.31
CA GLU A 41 16.22 20.22 45.83
C GLU A 41 16.62 20.27 44.35
N LEU A 42 15.86 21.00 43.52
CA LEU A 42 16.20 21.19 42.11
C LEU A 42 17.55 21.89 41.92
N VAL A 43 17.83 22.94 42.68
CA VAL A 43 19.12 23.66 42.64
C VAL A 43 20.27 22.75 43.08
N GLN A 44 20.04 21.85 44.04
CA GLN A 44 21.05 20.88 44.45
C GLN A 44 21.37 19.89 43.33
N LEU A 45 20.36 19.32 42.68
CA LEU A 45 20.54 18.39 41.56
C LEU A 45 21.26 19.04 40.37
N LEU A 46 20.92 20.28 40.03
CA LEU A 46 21.60 21.02 38.96
C LEU A 46 23.07 21.31 39.27
N ASN A 47 23.41 21.54 40.54
CA ASN A 47 24.80 21.73 40.94
C ASN A 47 25.58 20.40 40.95
N GLU A 48 24.95 19.30 41.36
CA GLU A 48 25.55 17.96 41.29
C GLU A 48 25.85 17.56 39.83
N GLN A 49 24.92 17.81 38.90
CA GLN A 49 25.13 17.60 37.46
C GLN A 49 26.28 18.46 36.91
N ALA A 50 26.35 19.74 37.30
CA ALA A 50 27.43 20.61 36.87
C ALA A 50 28.81 20.18 37.42
N GLU A 51 28.86 19.65 38.65
CA GLU A 51 30.08 19.09 39.23
C GLU A 51 30.50 17.79 38.53
N GLU A 52 29.55 16.93 38.14
CA GLU A 52 29.81 15.75 37.31
C GLU A 52 30.34 16.13 35.91
N GLU A 53 29.76 17.14 35.26
CA GLU A 53 30.24 17.65 33.98
C GLU A 53 31.65 18.27 34.07
N LEU A 54 31.95 18.98 35.17
CA LEU A 54 33.29 19.54 35.42
C LEU A 54 34.31 18.45 35.72
N ALA A 55 33.92 17.39 36.44
CA ALA A 55 34.77 16.22 36.66
C ALA A 55 35.07 15.48 35.34
N ASN A 56 34.09 15.43 34.43
CA ASN A 56 34.26 14.82 33.11
C ASN A 56 35.09 15.70 32.14
N ARG A 57 35.10 17.03 32.32
CA ARG A 57 35.95 17.96 31.57
C ARG A 57 37.38 18.11 32.14
N GLY A 58 37.65 17.60 33.34
CA GLY A 58 38.92 17.75 34.05
C GLY A 58 40.10 16.91 33.54
N ASP A 59 39.86 15.96 32.62
CA ASP A 59 40.90 15.06 32.08
C ASP A 59 41.29 15.34 30.61
N GLY A 60 40.97 16.53 30.10
CA GLY A 60 41.22 16.82 28.69
C GLY A 60 41.35 18.28 28.36
N ASP A 61 42.43 18.94 28.80
CA ASP A 61 42.94 20.07 28.01
C ASP A 61 44.41 20.43 28.28
N GLN A 62 45.32 19.89 27.46
CA GLN A 62 46.48 20.64 26.97
C GLN A 62 46.77 20.31 25.49
N GLN A 63 46.28 21.21 24.63
CA GLN A 63 47.07 21.92 23.61
C GLN A 63 47.08 21.38 22.16
N GLU A 64 46.47 22.18 21.28
CA GLU A 64 46.78 22.26 19.85
C GLU A 64 48.28 22.47 19.61
N THR A 65 48.95 21.60 18.86
CA THR A 65 49.66 21.90 17.60
C THR A 65 50.64 20.79 17.18
N ARG A 66 50.62 20.50 15.87
CA ARG A 66 51.67 19.90 15.02
C ARG A 66 52.09 18.43 15.24
N VAL A 67 51.66 17.63 14.25
CA VAL A 67 52.38 16.53 13.57
C VAL A 67 53.80 16.27 14.07
N THR A 68 54.01 15.16 14.78
CA THR A 68 55.02 14.14 14.47
C THR A 68 54.87 12.91 15.38
N GLN A 69 54.63 11.77 14.73
CA GLN A 69 55.13 10.42 15.02
C GLN A 69 55.10 9.88 16.47
N SER A 70 54.20 8.91 16.64
CA SER A 70 54.37 7.64 17.36
C SER A 70 54.89 7.69 18.79
N SER A 71 54.05 7.31 19.76
CA SER A 71 54.10 5.97 20.36
C SER A 71 53.09 5.82 21.52
N SER A 72 52.46 4.64 21.55
CA SER A 72 51.89 3.94 22.72
C SER A 72 50.84 4.66 23.58
N ASN A 73 49.56 4.34 23.31
CA ASN A 73 48.56 4.02 24.34
C ASN A 73 47.39 3.30 23.63
N ASP A 74 47.37 1.97 23.72
CA ASP A 74 46.46 1.08 23.00
C ASP A 74 45.14 0.83 23.76
N ASP A 75 44.88 1.58 24.84
CA ASP A 75 43.74 1.36 25.74
C ASP A 75 42.58 2.37 25.58
N ASN A 76 42.75 3.46 24.80
CA ASN A 76 41.69 4.48 24.60
C ASN A 76 40.94 4.38 23.25
N PHE A 77 41.23 3.37 22.43
CA PHE A 77 40.57 3.22 21.11
C PHE A 77 39.24 2.47 21.19
N ALA A 78 39.02 1.67 22.24
CA ALA A 78 37.80 0.89 22.43
C ALA A 78 36.61 1.78 22.86
N ASP A 79 36.83 2.76 23.74
CA ASP A 79 35.77 3.64 24.25
C ASP A 79 35.09 4.46 23.14
N TYR A 80 35.85 4.89 22.13
CA TYR A 80 35.29 5.63 20.99
C TYR A 80 34.35 4.78 20.10
N PHE A 81 34.51 3.46 20.09
CA PHE A 81 33.62 2.58 19.33
C PHE A 81 32.35 2.21 20.10
N ASP A 82 32.43 2.11 21.41
CA ASP A 82 31.26 1.87 22.25
C ASP A 82 30.27 3.02 22.16
N ASP A 83 30.75 4.27 22.05
CA ASP A 83 29.89 5.44 21.77
C ASP A 83 29.18 5.36 20.40
N LEU A 84 29.80 4.69 19.44
CA LEU A 84 29.26 4.54 18.08
C LEU A 84 28.20 3.44 17.99
N ILE A 85 28.26 2.44 18.87
CA ILE A 85 27.30 1.35 18.95
C ILE A 85 25.96 1.88 19.47
N GLY A 86 24.88 1.58 18.75
CA GLY A 86 23.54 2.05 19.07
C GLY A 86 23.16 3.40 18.45
N MET A 87 24.10 4.11 17.83
CA MET A 87 23.78 5.33 17.08
C MET A 87 22.89 5.04 15.88
N ARG A 88 21.94 5.94 15.62
CA ARG A 88 21.11 5.93 14.41
C ARG A 88 21.89 6.57 13.27
N CYS A 89 21.81 5.95 12.09
CA CYS A 89 22.42 6.44 10.87
C CYS A 89 21.48 6.20 9.67
N MET A 90 21.81 6.82 8.54
CA MET A 90 21.17 6.56 7.26
C MET A 90 22.12 5.71 6.41
N ALA A 91 21.74 4.46 6.16
CA ALA A 91 22.59 3.47 5.51
C ALA A 91 21.99 3.02 4.16
N PRO A 92 22.81 2.89 3.10
CA PRO A 92 22.38 2.29 1.84
C PRO A 92 22.29 0.77 1.97
N TYR A 93 21.33 0.16 1.26
CA TYR A 93 21.24 -1.30 1.17
C TYR A 93 21.86 -1.82 -0.13
N PRO A 94 23.05 -2.45 -0.10
CA PRO A 94 23.77 -2.85 -1.31
C PRO A 94 23.19 -4.10 -1.97
N SER A 95 22.51 -4.97 -1.21
CA SER A 95 22.10 -6.28 -1.72
C SER A 95 20.97 -6.18 -2.76
N VAL A 96 20.13 -5.14 -2.70
CA VAL A 96 19.01 -4.92 -3.63
C VAL A 96 18.77 -3.43 -3.80
N GLN A 97 18.56 -2.97 -5.04
CA GLN A 97 18.15 -1.60 -5.32
C GLN A 97 16.71 -1.37 -4.87
N LEU A 98 16.54 -0.63 -3.78
CA LEU A 98 15.25 -0.25 -3.24
C LEU A 98 14.83 1.14 -3.73
N PRO A 99 13.52 1.47 -3.68
CA PRO A 99 13.06 2.77 -4.16
C PRO A 99 13.46 3.94 -3.26
N VAL A 100 13.98 3.65 -2.06
CA VAL A 100 14.64 4.64 -1.20
C VAL A 100 16.11 4.24 -1.15
N SER A 101 17.00 5.20 -1.42
CA SER A 101 18.45 4.93 -1.50
C SER A 101 19.09 4.74 -0.14
N HIS A 102 18.63 5.47 0.87
CA HIS A 102 19.14 5.41 2.24
C HIS A 102 18.01 5.08 3.20
N HIS A 103 18.28 4.18 4.13
CA HIS A 103 17.33 3.72 5.12
C HIS A 103 17.85 4.02 6.52
N THR A 104 16.93 4.33 7.44
CA THR A 104 17.25 4.47 8.85
C THR A 104 17.74 3.14 9.40
N ALA A 105 18.95 3.13 9.94
CA ALA A 105 19.61 1.97 10.51
C ALA A 105 20.26 2.31 11.85
N ILE A 106 20.61 1.27 12.61
CA ILE A 106 21.28 1.37 13.91
C ILE A 106 22.59 0.60 13.80
N ILE A 107 23.69 1.20 14.26
CA ILE A 107 25.01 0.55 14.31
C ILE A 107 24.99 -0.50 15.43
N LEU A 108 25.28 -1.75 15.08
CA LEU A 108 25.30 -2.89 16.02
C LEU A 108 26.72 -3.19 16.53
N GLU A 109 27.70 -3.22 15.62
CA GLU A 109 29.11 -3.45 15.96
C GLU A 109 29.99 -2.70 14.96
N VAL A 110 31.16 -2.26 15.45
CA VAL A 110 32.23 -1.72 14.61
C VAL A 110 33.25 -2.83 14.40
N LEU A 111 33.54 -3.13 13.13
CA LEU A 111 34.47 -4.16 12.70
C LEU A 111 35.78 -3.49 12.24
N PRO A 112 36.82 -3.48 13.07
CA PRO A 112 38.15 -3.06 12.63
C PRO A 112 38.67 -4.04 11.56
N LEU A 113 39.33 -3.51 10.53
CA LEU A 113 40.03 -4.31 9.52
C LEU A 113 41.42 -4.65 10.04
N ASP A 114 41.63 -5.88 10.51
CA ASP A 114 42.90 -6.33 11.09
C ASP A 114 44.10 -6.39 10.13
N ASN A 115 43.96 -5.98 8.86
CA ASN A 115 45.04 -6.11 7.86
C ASN A 115 44.95 -5.09 6.71
N ALA A 116 45.04 -3.78 6.99
CA ALA A 116 45.28 -2.78 5.95
C ALA A 116 46.52 -1.91 6.28
N PRO A 117 47.41 -1.65 5.30
CA PRO A 117 48.61 -0.84 5.50
C PRO A 117 48.24 0.64 5.70
N SER A 118 48.38 1.11 6.94
CA SER A 118 48.79 2.44 7.41
C SER A 118 48.30 3.77 6.80
N ASP A 119 47.35 3.88 5.87
CA ASP A 119 46.92 5.23 5.41
C ASP A 119 45.44 5.48 5.10
N THR A 120 44.54 4.50 5.29
CA THR A 120 43.08 4.77 5.26
C THR A 120 42.37 3.88 6.28
N ALA A 121 42.00 4.46 7.42
CA ALA A 121 41.19 3.79 8.44
C ALA A 121 39.74 3.65 7.93
N ASP A 122 39.52 2.78 6.95
CA ASP A 122 38.18 2.42 6.48
C ASP A 122 37.56 1.48 7.52
N LEU A 123 37.00 2.08 8.56
CA LEU A 123 36.21 1.40 9.58
C LEU A 123 34.97 0.78 8.91
N ARG A 124 34.74 -0.51 9.11
CA ARG A 124 33.48 -1.14 8.71
C ARG A 124 32.56 -1.23 9.91
N VAL A 125 31.28 -1.05 9.68
CA VAL A 125 30.26 -1.24 10.71
C VAL A 125 29.20 -2.19 10.25
N ARG A 126 28.64 -2.95 11.18
CA ARG A 126 27.45 -3.75 10.95
C ARG A 126 26.24 -2.93 11.37
N VAL A 127 25.30 -2.74 10.45
CA VAL A 127 24.08 -1.97 10.70
C VAL A 127 22.83 -2.84 10.60
N LEU A 128 21.82 -2.51 11.42
CA LEU A 128 20.49 -3.12 11.39
C LEU A 128 19.45 -2.08 10.95
N TYR A 129 18.63 -2.42 9.97
CA TYR A 129 17.60 -1.53 9.45
C TYR A 129 16.38 -1.47 10.36
N SER A 130 15.95 -0.25 10.73
CA SER A 130 14.76 -0.03 11.56
C SER A 130 13.45 -0.26 10.79
N HIS A 131 13.43 0.04 9.49
CA HIS A 131 12.26 -0.07 8.62
C HIS A 131 12.45 -1.16 7.54
N PRO A 132 12.28 -2.45 7.86
CA PRO A 132 12.50 -3.52 6.90
C PRO A 132 11.45 -3.52 5.78
N MET A 133 11.89 -3.24 4.55
CA MET A 133 11.05 -3.31 3.34
C MET A 133 11.02 -4.72 2.71
N LEU A 134 12.03 -5.54 3.04
CA LEU A 134 12.19 -6.90 2.57
C LEU A 134 12.24 -7.86 3.76
N ASN A 135 11.86 -9.12 3.53
CA ASN A 135 11.97 -10.13 4.59
C ASN A 135 13.45 -10.41 4.96
N SER A 136 14.39 -10.17 4.04
CA SER A 136 15.84 -10.31 4.28
C SER A 136 16.41 -9.19 5.14
N MET A 137 15.75 -8.02 5.21
CA MET A 137 16.17 -6.89 6.07
C MET A 137 15.70 -7.04 7.51
N ARG A 138 14.79 -7.97 7.78
CA ARG A 138 14.24 -8.15 9.12
C ARG A 138 15.30 -8.67 10.06
N PRO A 139 15.55 -8.02 11.21
CA PRO A 139 16.51 -8.53 12.19
C PRO A 139 16.09 -9.91 12.69
N CYS A 140 17.05 -10.82 12.77
CA CYS A 140 16.84 -12.16 13.29
C CYS A 140 16.73 -12.12 14.83
N SER A 141 15.57 -12.51 15.38
CA SER A 141 15.36 -12.56 16.84
C SER A 141 16.36 -13.50 17.55
N HIS A 142 16.74 -14.61 16.91
CA HIS A 142 17.72 -15.54 17.47
C HIS A 142 19.14 -14.99 17.45
N PHE A 143 19.48 -14.13 16.47
CA PHE A 143 20.79 -13.49 16.40
C PHE A 143 20.91 -12.41 17.48
N LEU A 144 19.88 -11.59 17.65
CA LEU A 144 19.80 -10.62 18.75
C LEU A 144 19.89 -11.29 20.13
N ALA A 145 19.40 -12.53 20.24
CA ALA A 145 19.52 -13.35 21.45
C ALA A 145 20.82 -14.17 21.53
N GLY A 146 21.72 -14.09 20.54
CA GLY A 146 22.99 -14.85 20.50
C GLY A 146 22.85 -16.37 20.28
N THR A 147 21.66 -16.85 19.90
CA THR A 147 21.33 -18.29 19.75
C THR A 147 21.21 -18.75 18.30
N CYS A 148 21.47 -17.88 17.32
CA CYS A 148 21.33 -18.24 15.90
C CYS A 148 22.46 -19.16 15.44
N ARG A 149 22.10 -20.29 14.82
CA ARG A 149 23.06 -21.27 14.27
C ARG A 149 23.39 -21.06 12.80
N PHE A 150 22.72 -20.13 12.14
CA PHE A 150 22.71 -20.06 10.68
C PHE A 150 23.53 -18.90 10.08
N GLU A 151 24.19 -18.07 10.91
CA GLU A 151 25.06 -16.96 10.49
C GLU A 151 24.57 -16.28 9.19
N GLU A 152 25.39 -16.20 8.15
CA GLU A 152 25.11 -15.57 6.85
C GLU A 152 24.05 -16.29 6.00
N LYS A 153 23.64 -17.52 6.36
CA LYS A 153 22.60 -18.30 5.66
C LYS A 153 21.24 -18.23 6.37
N CYS A 154 21.11 -17.40 7.39
CA CYS A 154 19.86 -17.19 8.08
C CYS A 154 18.81 -16.58 7.13
N LYS A 155 17.54 -16.93 7.32
CA LYS A 155 16.42 -16.33 6.57
C LYS A 155 16.20 -14.85 6.92
N PHE A 156 16.66 -14.44 8.09
CA PHE A 156 16.52 -13.11 8.65
C PHE A 156 17.89 -12.43 8.72
N SER A 157 17.91 -11.10 8.65
CA SER A 157 19.12 -10.28 8.69
C SER A 157 19.88 -10.45 9.99
N HIS A 158 21.20 -10.62 9.88
CA HIS A 158 22.15 -10.45 10.99
C HIS A 158 22.83 -9.08 10.92
N GLY A 159 22.28 -8.14 10.17
CA GLY A 159 22.91 -6.86 9.85
C GLY A 159 23.69 -6.90 8.54
N GLU A 160 23.89 -5.73 7.95
CA GLU A 160 24.70 -5.52 6.75
C GLU A 160 26.01 -4.85 7.14
N ILE A 161 27.13 -5.30 6.57
CA ILE A 161 28.45 -4.71 6.83
C ILE A 161 28.72 -3.63 5.78
N LEU A 162 28.84 -2.38 6.21
CA LEU A 162 29.08 -1.20 5.37
C LEU A 162 30.35 -0.47 5.79
N SER A 163 30.91 0.32 4.88
CA SER A 163 31.99 1.25 5.24
C SER A 163 31.41 2.44 5.99
N MET A 164 32.11 2.95 7.00
CA MET A 164 31.72 4.19 7.70
C MET A 164 31.55 5.37 6.73
N SER A 165 32.33 5.40 5.64
CA SER A 165 32.25 6.44 4.61
C SER A 165 30.95 6.43 3.81
N ASP A 166 30.23 5.30 3.77
CA ASP A 166 28.97 5.14 3.04
C ASP A 166 27.74 5.47 3.92
N LEU A 167 27.95 5.78 5.20
CA LEU A 167 26.89 6.11 6.14
C LEU A 167 26.67 7.62 6.17
N ASN A 168 25.39 8.00 6.20
CA ASN A 168 24.97 9.38 6.40
C ASN A 168 24.47 9.59 7.83
N GLU A 169 24.58 10.83 8.30
CA GLU A 169 24.00 11.25 9.57
C GLU A 169 22.49 11.03 9.59
N TYR A 170 21.95 10.66 10.76
CA TYR A 170 20.53 10.44 10.92
C TYR A 170 19.75 11.75 10.79
N LYS A 171 18.89 11.83 9.77
CA LYS A 171 17.94 12.93 9.60
C LYS A 171 16.57 12.50 10.09
N GLU A 172 16.06 13.17 11.12
CA GLU A 172 14.69 12.96 11.58
C GLU A 172 13.68 13.32 10.48
N PRO A 173 12.66 12.48 10.24
CA PRO A 173 11.65 12.77 9.24
C PRO A 173 10.84 13.99 9.67
N ASN A 174 10.73 14.97 8.78
CA ASN A 174 9.96 16.17 9.06
C ASN A 174 8.45 15.88 8.92
N PHE A 175 7.70 15.96 10.01
CA PHE A 175 6.25 15.76 9.99
C PHE A 175 5.49 17.03 9.60
N ASP A 176 6.13 18.20 9.58
CA ASP A 176 5.50 19.47 9.20
C ASP A 176 5.23 19.56 7.68
N SER A 177 5.98 18.81 6.87
CA SER A 177 5.80 18.72 5.41
C SER A 177 4.75 17.68 4.98
N LEU A 178 4.10 17.03 5.95
CA LEU A 178 3.21 15.91 5.71
C LEU A 178 1.83 16.39 5.20
N ALA A 179 1.65 16.38 3.87
CA ALA A 179 0.40 16.72 3.21
C ALA A 179 -0.27 15.51 2.55
N VAL A 180 -1.57 15.60 2.27
CA VAL A 180 -2.27 14.61 1.45
C VAL A 180 -1.61 14.56 0.07
N GLY A 181 -1.20 13.36 -0.34
CA GLY A 181 -0.45 13.09 -1.55
C GLY A 181 1.05 12.89 -1.33
N SER A 182 1.59 13.26 -0.17
CA SER A 182 2.99 13.05 0.18
C SER A 182 3.33 11.56 0.25
N LEU A 183 4.59 11.24 -0.07
CA LEU A 183 5.10 9.89 -0.02
C LEU A 183 5.55 9.54 1.38
N VAL A 184 5.12 8.37 1.82
CA VAL A 184 5.37 7.87 3.16
C VAL A 184 5.70 6.40 3.11
N LEU A 185 6.56 5.97 4.03
CA LEU A 185 6.73 4.57 4.39
C LEU A 185 5.67 4.21 5.43
N VAL A 186 4.91 3.16 5.20
CA VAL A 186 3.87 2.67 6.11
C VAL A 186 4.14 1.22 6.51
N ALA A 187 3.98 0.92 7.79
CA ALA A 187 4.06 -0.44 8.30
C ALA A 187 2.81 -1.26 7.90
N VAL A 188 3.02 -2.33 7.15
CA VAL A 188 1.97 -3.25 6.67
C VAL A 188 2.13 -4.61 7.36
N GLY A 189 1.10 -5.02 8.10
CA GLY A 189 1.01 -6.35 8.72
C GLY A 189 1.13 -6.32 10.26
N SER A 190 0.30 -7.10 10.94
CA SER A 190 0.08 -6.99 12.39
C SER A 190 1.08 -7.75 13.27
N SER A 191 1.68 -8.83 12.76
CA SER A 191 2.60 -9.69 13.56
C SER A 191 4.08 -9.48 13.24
N SER A 192 4.36 -8.89 12.07
CA SER A 192 5.71 -8.51 11.65
C SER A 192 5.55 -7.47 10.54
N PRO A 193 5.59 -6.17 10.86
CA PRO A 193 5.33 -5.14 9.87
C PRO A 193 6.43 -5.15 8.80
N LEU A 194 6.04 -5.21 7.52
CA LEU A 194 6.91 -4.81 6.42
C LEU A 194 6.60 -3.37 6.08
N TRP A 195 7.64 -2.57 5.90
CA TRP A 195 7.47 -1.19 5.50
C TRP A 195 7.32 -1.11 3.98
N GLU A 196 6.21 -0.53 3.54
CA GLU A 196 5.93 -0.34 2.13
C GLU A 196 5.75 1.14 1.81
N LEU A 197 6.05 1.51 0.57
CA LEU A 197 5.84 2.86 0.09
C LEU A 197 4.39 3.09 -0.28
N GLY A 198 3.85 4.19 0.19
CA GLY A 198 2.50 4.63 -0.11
C GLY A 198 2.38 6.15 -0.22
N ARG A 199 1.22 6.59 -0.70
CA ARG A 199 0.81 8.00 -0.68
C ARG A 199 -0.19 8.23 0.42
N LEU A 200 0.04 9.28 1.20
CA LEU A 200 -0.89 9.71 2.24
C LEU A 200 -2.20 10.19 1.59
N MET A 201 -3.34 9.63 1.98
CA MET A 201 -4.66 9.98 1.43
C MET A 201 -5.44 10.89 2.37
N ALA A 202 -5.36 10.62 3.67
CA ALA A 202 -6.02 11.42 4.70
C ALA A 202 -5.30 11.21 6.03
N VAL A 203 -5.35 12.22 6.89
CA VAL A 203 -4.93 12.15 8.30
C VAL A 203 -6.13 12.61 9.12
N ASP A 204 -6.58 11.78 10.06
CA ASP A 204 -7.68 12.10 10.96
C ASP A 204 -7.37 11.57 12.37
N ASN A 205 -7.47 12.42 13.38
CA ASN A 205 -7.37 12.07 14.81
C ASN A 205 -6.22 11.10 15.20
N GLY A 206 -5.04 11.25 14.60
CA GLY A 206 -3.85 10.42 14.90
C GLY A 206 -3.75 9.11 14.10
N GLU A 207 -4.72 8.85 13.22
CA GLU A 207 -4.67 7.80 12.21
C GLU A 207 -4.49 8.41 10.83
N ALA A 208 -3.75 7.72 9.97
CA ALA A 208 -3.49 8.15 8.62
C ALA A 208 -3.78 7.02 7.65
N ALA A 209 -4.62 7.34 6.67
CA ALA A 209 -4.94 6.47 5.56
C ALA A 209 -3.86 6.62 4.50
N VAL A 210 -3.16 5.53 4.20
CA VAL A 210 -2.09 5.49 3.20
C VAL A 210 -2.48 4.52 2.09
N LYS A 211 -2.32 4.95 0.85
CA LYS A 211 -2.52 4.13 -0.34
C LYS A 211 -1.18 3.56 -0.81
N ILE A 212 -1.02 2.25 -0.69
CA ILE A 212 0.21 1.53 -1.03
C ILE A 212 0.44 1.58 -2.55
N LEU A 213 1.65 1.93 -2.98
CA LEU A 213 1.98 2.03 -4.42
C LEU A 213 2.10 0.66 -5.11
N LYS A 214 2.62 -0.35 -4.41
CA LYS A 214 2.84 -1.70 -4.97
C LYS A 214 1.54 -2.48 -5.19
N SER A 215 0.67 -2.51 -4.17
CA SER A 215 -0.56 -3.32 -4.19
C SER A 215 -1.81 -2.50 -4.52
N ASN A 216 -1.70 -1.15 -4.57
CA ASN A 216 -2.82 -0.23 -4.72
C ASN A 216 -3.90 -0.39 -3.63
N SER A 217 -3.54 -0.99 -2.49
CA SER A 217 -4.42 -1.20 -1.33
C SER A 217 -4.37 0.01 -0.40
N GLU A 218 -5.50 0.29 0.25
CA GLU A 218 -5.61 1.33 1.27
C GLU A 218 -5.42 0.71 2.64
N VAL A 219 -4.50 1.26 3.43
CA VAL A 219 -4.21 0.82 4.80
C VAL A 219 -4.35 2.01 5.74
N SER A 220 -5.09 1.81 6.83
CA SER A 220 -5.11 2.74 7.94
C SER A 220 -4.02 2.34 8.92
N SER A 221 -3.08 3.24 9.19
CA SER A 221 -2.02 3.06 10.16
C SER A 221 -1.95 4.28 11.08
N ARG A 222 -1.45 4.06 12.29
CA ARG A 222 -1.18 5.13 13.24
C ARG A 222 0.01 5.98 12.78
N LEU A 223 0.10 7.23 13.24
CA LEU A 223 1.16 8.15 12.84
C LEU A 223 2.57 7.69 13.26
N ASP A 224 2.70 6.90 14.32
CA ASP A 224 3.95 6.25 14.77
C ASP A 224 4.46 5.17 13.80
N GLN A 225 3.60 4.68 12.93
CA GLN A 225 3.87 3.65 11.92
C GLN A 225 4.02 4.24 10.52
N ILE A 226 4.26 5.55 10.45
CA ILE A 226 4.38 6.32 9.21
C ILE A 226 5.65 7.15 9.27
N VAL A 227 6.48 7.00 8.25
CA VAL A 227 7.72 7.77 8.10
C VAL A 227 7.59 8.62 6.84
N PRO A 228 7.46 9.95 6.98
CA PRO A 228 7.55 10.89 5.87
C PRO A 228 8.87 10.73 5.12
N LEU A 229 8.83 10.76 3.78
CA LEU A 229 10.03 10.82 2.96
C LEU A 229 10.15 12.23 2.36
N ASP A 230 11.15 12.98 2.85
CA ASP A 230 11.58 14.26 2.28
C ASP A 230 12.33 13.99 0.98
N GLY A 231 11.61 13.85 -0.13
CA GLY A 231 12.26 13.75 -1.43
C GLY A 231 11.31 13.36 -2.56
N GLU A 232 11.40 14.10 -3.65
CA GLU A 232 11.00 13.64 -4.98
C GLU A 232 11.69 12.30 -5.20
N VAL A 233 10.94 11.19 -5.16
CA VAL A 233 11.45 9.95 -5.73
C VAL A 233 11.72 10.27 -7.18
N GLU A 234 12.99 10.17 -7.58
CA GLU A 234 13.28 9.79 -8.95
C GLU A 234 12.43 8.55 -9.20
N ASP A 235 11.40 8.70 -10.03
CA ASP A 235 10.64 7.59 -10.56
C ASP A 235 11.68 6.61 -11.08
N VAL A 236 11.88 5.49 -10.37
CA VAL A 236 12.71 4.38 -10.82
C VAL A 236 12.03 3.80 -12.05
N THR A 237 12.21 4.52 -13.16
CA THR A 237 12.16 3.97 -14.49
C THR A 237 13.49 3.25 -14.62
N ASP A 238 13.43 1.93 -14.52
CA ASP A 238 14.46 1.03 -14.99
C ASP A 238 14.80 1.36 -16.45
N ASP A 239 15.81 2.21 -16.66
CA ASP A 239 16.74 2.24 -17.81
C ASP A 239 17.60 3.52 -17.75
N SER A 240 18.83 3.41 -17.22
CA SER A 240 19.87 4.43 -17.46
C SER A 240 21.19 3.76 -17.78
N VAL A 241 21.38 3.39 -19.05
CA VAL A 241 22.71 3.19 -19.61
C VAL A 241 23.30 4.57 -19.91
N TYR A 242 24.38 4.90 -19.21
CA TYR A 242 25.24 6.05 -19.49
C TYR A 242 25.91 5.91 -20.86
N VAL A 243 25.71 6.89 -21.75
CA VAL A 243 26.61 7.10 -22.90
C VAL A 243 26.95 8.60 -22.96
N PRO A 244 28.25 8.97 -22.93
CA PRO A 244 28.67 10.36 -22.83
C PRO A 244 28.51 11.11 -24.16
N SER A 245 28.22 12.40 -24.03
CA SER A 245 28.10 13.41 -25.08
C SER A 245 29.19 13.33 -26.15
N THR A 246 28.79 13.16 -27.42
CA THR A 246 29.56 13.69 -28.56
C THR A 246 28.62 14.22 -29.67
N ASN A 247 28.86 15.49 -30.01
CA ASN A 247 28.69 16.17 -31.30
C ASN A 247 27.37 16.12 -32.09
N SER A 248 26.69 17.27 -32.06
CA SER A 248 26.19 18.04 -33.21
C SER A 248 26.30 17.39 -34.60
N VAL A 249 25.16 16.97 -35.17
CA VAL A 249 24.89 17.09 -36.63
C VAL A 249 23.38 17.22 -36.87
N GLY A 250 22.96 18.31 -37.53
CA GLY A 250 21.57 18.61 -37.84
C GLY A 250 21.06 18.00 -39.14
N TYR A 251 19.74 17.95 -39.31
CA TYR A 251 19.01 17.80 -40.60
C TYR A 251 17.54 18.25 -40.38
N PRO A 252 16.76 18.59 -41.43
CA PRO A 252 16.37 19.95 -41.73
C PRO A 252 14.86 20.20 -41.56
N SER A 253 14.51 21.48 -41.39
CA SER A 253 13.14 21.96 -41.59
C SER A 253 12.64 21.62 -42.99
N ASN A 254 11.51 20.92 -43.07
CA ASN A 254 10.71 20.91 -44.29
C ASN A 254 9.34 21.54 -44.00
N THR A 255 9.15 22.70 -44.59
CA THR A 255 7.90 23.44 -44.75
C THR A 255 7.09 22.79 -45.88
N GLY A 256 5.87 22.32 -45.60
CA GLY A 256 5.02 21.75 -46.66
C GLY A 256 3.62 21.40 -46.18
N GLU A 257 2.70 22.31 -46.45
CA GLU A 257 1.27 22.09 -46.75
C GLU A 257 0.38 21.41 -45.68
N LYS A 258 -0.47 22.24 -45.06
CA LYS A 258 -1.57 21.82 -44.17
C LYS A 258 -2.61 21.02 -44.96
N SER A 259 -2.61 19.70 -44.81
CA SER A 259 -3.71 18.84 -45.24
C SER A 259 -4.85 18.91 -44.22
N ASP A 260 -5.88 19.70 -44.51
CA ASP A 260 -7.10 19.82 -43.70
C ASP A 260 -8.01 18.58 -43.74
N SER A 261 -7.55 17.47 -44.33
CA SER A 261 -8.34 16.26 -44.59
C SER A 261 -8.80 15.48 -43.35
N TRP A 262 -8.31 15.80 -42.15
CA TRP A 262 -8.49 14.97 -40.95
C TRP A 262 -9.23 15.66 -39.80
N LYS A 263 -9.62 16.94 -39.97
CA LYS A 263 -10.34 17.69 -38.92
C LYS A 263 -11.73 17.12 -38.65
N GLU A 264 -12.42 16.62 -39.68
CA GLU A 264 -13.79 16.07 -39.56
C GLU A 264 -13.85 14.77 -38.75
N GLN A 265 -12.73 14.07 -38.55
CA GLN A 265 -12.69 12.78 -37.84
C GLN A 265 -12.26 12.92 -36.36
N LYS A 266 -11.94 14.14 -35.90
CA LYS A 266 -11.59 14.41 -34.49
C LYS A 266 -12.81 14.54 -33.56
N GLY A 267 -14.02 14.65 -34.10
CA GLY A 267 -15.24 14.90 -33.33
C GLY A 267 -16.07 13.67 -32.94
N ASP A 268 -15.88 12.53 -33.62
CA ASP A 268 -16.77 11.38 -33.46
C ASP A 268 -16.10 10.23 -32.70
N ARG A 269 -16.66 9.91 -31.52
CA ARG A 269 -16.35 8.70 -30.76
C ARG A 269 -16.70 7.49 -31.63
N CYS A 270 -15.67 6.77 -32.07
CA CYS A 270 -15.85 5.56 -32.86
C CYS A 270 -15.26 4.36 -32.11
N GLY A 271 -16.12 3.46 -31.62
CA GLY A 271 -15.72 2.18 -31.02
C GLY A 271 -15.46 2.17 -29.51
N ASN A 272 -15.01 1.00 -29.03
CA ASN A 272 -14.80 0.66 -27.62
C ASN A 272 -13.47 1.20 -27.03
N VAL A 273 -12.86 2.16 -27.72
CA VAL A 273 -11.56 2.75 -27.38
C VAL A 273 -11.83 4.22 -27.07
N THR A 274 -11.68 4.60 -25.81
CA THR A 274 -11.89 5.99 -25.40
C THR A 274 -10.72 6.86 -25.85
N VAL A 275 -10.96 8.16 -26.00
CA VAL A 275 -9.92 9.14 -26.34
C VAL A 275 -8.83 9.04 -25.27
N GLY A 276 -7.63 8.58 -25.64
CA GLY A 276 -6.52 8.32 -24.72
C GLY A 276 -6.14 6.85 -24.51
N ASP A 277 -6.88 5.89 -25.07
CA ASP A 277 -6.54 4.46 -25.01
C ASP A 277 -5.56 3.99 -26.11
N ILE A 278 -5.11 4.91 -26.97
CA ILE A 278 -4.13 4.59 -28.01
C ILE A 278 -2.79 4.21 -27.35
N GLY A 279 -2.27 3.01 -27.63
CA GLY A 279 -1.07 2.51 -26.97
C GLY A 279 -1.30 1.87 -25.59
N ASN A 280 -2.55 1.76 -25.10
CA ASN A 280 -2.89 0.99 -23.90
C ASN A 280 -3.12 -0.51 -24.19
N TRP A 281 -2.20 -1.11 -24.95
CA TRP A 281 -2.28 -2.52 -25.35
C TRP A 281 -1.74 -3.39 -24.20
N HIS A 282 -2.09 -4.68 -24.18
CA HIS A 282 -1.76 -5.61 -23.09
C HIS A 282 -0.29 -5.48 -22.63
N GLY A 283 -0.10 -4.80 -21.50
CA GLY A 283 1.21 -4.33 -21.02
C GLY A 283 1.15 -3.08 -20.14
N GLY A 284 0.02 -2.81 -19.47
CA GLY A 284 -0.10 -1.75 -18.47
C GLY A 284 0.09 -0.32 -18.99
N GLY A 285 -0.18 -0.07 -20.28
CA GLY A 285 -0.05 1.28 -20.85
C GLY A 285 1.38 1.71 -21.15
N PHE A 286 2.34 0.78 -21.22
CA PHE A 286 3.72 1.09 -21.57
C PHE A 286 3.85 1.83 -22.91
N GLY A 287 3.10 1.39 -23.94
CA GLY A 287 3.11 2.06 -25.25
C GLY A 287 2.61 3.50 -25.19
N LEU A 288 1.55 3.78 -24.43
CA LEU A 288 1.03 5.12 -24.22
C LEU A 288 2.02 6.01 -23.44
N LYS A 289 2.65 5.47 -22.39
CA LYS A 289 3.68 6.19 -21.61
C LYS A 289 4.91 6.52 -22.45
N LEU A 290 5.36 5.59 -23.29
CA LEU A 290 6.47 5.82 -24.22
C LEU A 290 6.10 6.91 -25.24
N MET A 291 4.89 6.86 -25.80
CA MET A 291 4.41 7.89 -26.72
C MET A 291 4.38 9.27 -26.04
N GLN A 292 3.92 9.36 -24.79
CA GLN A 292 3.94 10.61 -24.02
C GLN A 292 5.36 11.15 -23.82
N LYS A 293 6.33 10.29 -23.49
CA LYS A 293 7.75 10.66 -23.38
C LYS A 293 8.32 11.19 -24.71
N MET A 294 7.78 10.74 -25.84
CA MET A 294 8.19 11.18 -27.18
C MET A 294 7.35 12.37 -27.72
N GLY A 295 6.52 13.01 -26.88
CA GLY A 295 5.78 14.23 -27.22
C GLY A 295 4.34 14.02 -27.69
N TYR A 296 3.78 12.80 -27.57
CA TYR A 296 2.37 12.55 -27.80
C TYR A 296 1.50 13.18 -26.69
N LYS A 297 0.53 14.01 -27.07
CA LYS A 297 -0.48 14.54 -26.15
C LYS A 297 -1.73 13.66 -26.18
N ILE A 298 -2.20 13.28 -25.00
CA ILE A 298 -3.37 12.41 -24.85
C ILE A 298 -4.58 13.06 -25.55
N GLY A 299 -5.16 12.34 -26.51
CA GLY A 299 -6.33 12.81 -27.27
C GLY A 299 -6.01 13.65 -28.50
N GLU A 300 -4.73 13.90 -28.75
CA GLU A 300 -4.25 14.51 -29.99
C GLU A 300 -3.70 13.45 -30.95
N GLY A 301 -3.50 13.83 -32.21
CA GLY A 301 -2.93 12.97 -33.24
C GLY A 301 -1.42 12.86 -33.12
N LEU A 302 -0.82 11.79 -33.61
CA LEU A 302 0.64 11.69 -33.70
C LEU A 302 1.18 12.64 -34.79
N GLY A 303 2.24 13.41 -34.51
CA GLY A 303 2.91 14.28 -35.47
C GLY A 303 3.29 15.65 -34.88
N LYS A 304 4.19 16.38 -35.56
CA LYS A 304 4.75 17.67 -35.07
C LYS A 304 3.69 18.72 -34.72
N ASN A 305 2.56 18.73 -35.42
CA ASN A 305 1.42 19.64 -35.16
C ASN A 305 0.17 18.91 -34.66
N SER A 306 0.29 17.67 -34.18
CA SER A 306 -0.84 16.88 -33.72
C SER A 306 -1.89 16.53 -34.80
N ASP A 307 -1.43 16.40 -36.06
CA ASP A 307 -2.25 16.17 -37.26
C ASP A 307 -2.63 14.69 -37.48
N GLY A 308 -2.02 13.76 -36.74
CA GLY A 308 -2.27 12.32 -36.90
C GLY A 308 -3.69 11.88 -36.50
N ILE A 309 -4.02 10.64 -36.88
CA ILE A 309 -5.33 10.05 -36.59
C ILE A 309 -5.34 9.55 -35.14
N VAL A 310 -6.32 10.00 -34.36
CA VAL A 310 -6.46 9.68 -32.92
C VAL A 310 -7.11 8.31 -32.69
N HIS A 311 -7.96 7.87 -33.62
CA HIS A 311 -8.75 6.65 -33.49
C HIS A 311 -8.28 5.57 -34.47
N ALA A 312 -8.32 4.31 -34.04
CA ALA A 312 -8.02 3.19 -34.93
C ALA A 312 -8.98 3.18 -36.14
N ILE A 313 -8.42 3.01 -37.35
CA ILE A 313 -9.21 2.99 -38.59
C ILE A 313 -10.04 1.70 -38.60
N GLN A 314 -11.36 1.81 -38.42
CA GLN A 314 -12.25 0.65 -38.49
C GLN A 314 -12.45 0.19 -39.94
N ALA A 315 -12.39 -1.13 -40.14
CA ALA A 315 -12.67 -1.76 -41.42
C ALA A 315 -14.16 -1.62 -41.78
N LYS A 316 -14.45 -0.98 -42.91
CA LYS A 316 -15.82 -0.92 -43.46
C LYS A 316 -16.09 -2.20 -44.25
N ILE A 317 -17.11 -2.96 -43.86
CA ILE A 317 -17.56 -4.14 -44.61
C ILE A 317 -18.42 -3.65 -45.78
N CYS A 318 -17.85 -3.62 -46.99
CA CYS A 318 -18.63 -3.36 -48.19
C CYS A 318 -19.45 -4.60 -48.61
N PRO A 319 -20.65 -4.42 -49.17
CA PRO A 319 -21.44 -5.52 -49.72
C PRO A 319 -20.70 -6.20 -50.88
N LYS A 320 -20.92 -7.51 -51.05
CA LYS A 320 -20.26 -8.32 -52.11
C LYS A 320 -20.60 -7.75 -53.49
N ASN A 321 -19.58 -7.63 -54.35
CA ASN A 321 -19.65 -7.11 -55.73
C ASN A 321 -19.89 -5.59 -55.89
N SER A 322 -19.65 -4.78 -54.85
CA SER A 322 -19.64 -3.32 -54.97
C SER A 322 -18.29 -2.82 -55.50
N SER A 323 -18.31 -1.87 -56.45
CA SER A 323 -17.08 -1.19 -56.91
C SER A 323 -16.53 -0.25 -55.83
N VAL A 324 -15.22 0.03 -55.92
CA VAL A 324 -14.54 0.98 -55.02
C VAL A 324 -15.19 2.37 -55.09
N ASP A 325 -15.57 2.80 -56.30
CA ASP A 325 -16.26 4.08 -56.53
C ASP A 325 -17.64 4.15 -55.85
N ALA A 326 -18.37 3.04 -55.80
CA ALA A 326 -19.65 2.97 -55.09
C ALA A 326 -19.47 3.03 -53.57
N CYS A 327 -18.40 2.45 -53.01
CA CYS A 327 -18.08 2.56 -51.58
C CYS A 327 -17.55 3.96 -51.19
N MET A 328 -16.95 4.71 -52.10
CA MET A 328 -16.52 6.11 -51.86
C MET A 328 -17.71 7.10 -51.92
N ASN A 329 -18.64 6.92 -52.86
CA ASN A 329 -19.81 7.79 -53.00
C ASN A 329 -20.90 7.53 -51.95
N ALA A 330 -21.01 6.31 -51.44
CA ALA A 330 -21.87 6.01 -50.32
C ALA A 330 -21.22 6.51 -49.02
N ARG A 331 -21.49 7.77 -48.63
CA ARG A 331 -21.13 8.35 -47.33
C ARG A 331 -21.89 7.66 -46.18
N ILE A 332 -21.71 6.35 -46.02
CA ILE A 332 -22.37 5.56 -44.99
C ILE A 332 -21.61 5.78 -43.70
N ARG A 333 -22.33 6.34 -42.72
CA ARG A 333 -21.86 6.54 -41.34
C ARG A 333 -21.47 5.20 -40.75
N VAL A 334 -20.34 5.20 -40.05
CA VAL A 334 -19.80 4.03 -39.34
C VAL A 334 -20.89 3.46 -38.42
N VAL A 335 -21.35 2.25 -38.74
CA VAL A 335 -22.34 1.55 -37.92
C VAL A 335 -21.59 0.88 -36.78
N ASP A 336 -21.42 1.58 -35.68
CA ASP A 336 -21.08 0.94 -34.41
C ASP A 336 -22.23 -0.03 -34.08
N GLY A 337 -21.89 -1.30 -33.87
CA GLY A 337 -22.82 -2.35 -33.38
C GLY A 337 -23.53 -1.98 -32.06
N MET A 338 -23.16 -0.85 -31.46
CA MET A 338 -23.76 -0.20 -30.30
C MET A 338 -25.24 0.18 -30.49
N GLN A 339 -25.71 0.49 -31.71
CA GLN A 339 -27.13 0.86 -31.89
C GLN A 339 -28.09 -0.30 -31.57
N LYS A 340 -27.67 -1.57 -31.74
CA LYS A 340 -28.46 -2.75 -31.34
C LYS A 340 -28.43 -3.02 -29.83
N VAL A 341 -27.41 -2.53 -29.11
CA VAL A 341 -27.29 -2.69 -27.65
C VAL A 341 -28.04 -1.56 -26.93
N LYS A 342 -27.97 -0.33 -27.44
CA LYS A 342 -28.65 0.83 -26.85
C LYS A 342 -30.17 0.74 -26.92
N THR A 343 -30.73 0.10 -27.96
CA THR A 343 -32.18 -0.16 -28.04
C THR A 343 -32.62 -1.28 -27.09
N ARG A 344 -31.81 -2.35 -26.93
CA ARG A 344 -32.08 -3.41 -25.93
C ARG A 344 -32.02 -2.91 -24.49
N VAL A 345 -31.00 -2.14 -24.13
CA VAL A 345 -30.83 -1.61 -22.77
C VAL A 345 -31.92 -0.59 -22.42
N ARG A 346 -32.38 0.21 -23.40
CA ARG A 346 -33.48 1.17 -23.21
C ARG A 346 -34.86 0.49 -23.10
N GLU A 347 -35.06 -0.66 -23.74
CA GLU A 347 -36.25 -1.50 -23.54
C GLU A 347 -36.21 -2.24 -22.19
N GLU A 348 -35.04 -2.70 -21.74
CA GLU A 348 -34.89 -3.35 -20.44
C GLU A 348 -35.01 -2.35 -19.26
N MET A 349 -34.52 -1.11 -19.40
CA MET A 349 -34.65 -0.06 -18.36
C MET A 349 -36.07 0.49 -18.19
N LYS A 350 -36.97 0.32 -19.18
CA LYS A 350 -38.40 0.68 -19.03
C LYS A 350 -39.18 -0.34 -18.21
N HIS A 351 -38.60 -1.49 -17.89
CA HIS A 351 -39.22 -2.56 -17.10
C HIS A 351 -38.62 -2.75 -15.70
N ALA A 352 -37.71 -1.89 -15.26
CA ALA A 352 -37.22 -1.87 -13.88
C ALA A 352 -38.04 -0.86 -13.05
N PRO A 353 -38.74 -1.28 -11.98
CA PRO A 353 -39.40 -0.35 -11.08
C PRO A 353 -38.32 0.42 -10.29
N THR A 354 -38.35 1.75 -10.40
CA THR A 354 -37.67 2.65 -9.48
C THR A 354 -38.33 2.54 -8.10
N SER A 355 -37.70 1.86 -7.16
CA SER A 355 -38.12 1.88 -5.74
C SER A 355 -36.89 1.93 -4.83
N LEU A 356 -36.27 3.12 -4.73
CA LEU A 356 -35.32 3.43 -3.67
C LEU A 356 -36.05 4.03 -2.45
N ASP A 357 -37.08 3.32 -2.00
CA ASP A 357 -37.75 3.52 -0.70
C ASP A 357 -38.18 2.15 -0.16
N ALA A 358 -37.21 1.22 -0.05
CA ALA A 358 -37.42 -0.02 0.68
C ALA A 358 -37.30 0.26 2.18
N ASP A 359 -38.42 0.72 2.71
CA ASP A 359 -38.85 0.88 4.09
C ASP A 359 -38.02 0.13 5.16
N ILE A 360 -37.35 0.88 6.03
CA ILE A 360 -36.75 0.36 7.28
C ILE A 360 -37.79 -0.42 8.10
N PHE A 361 -39.07 -0.07 7.97
CA PHE A 361 -40.18 -0.76 8.59
C PHE A 361 -40.50 -2.12 7.96
N THR A 362 -40.27 -2.34 6.67
CA THR A 362 -40.38 -3.69 6.06
C THR A 362 -39.30 -4.64 6.55
N PHE A 363 -38.11 -4.12 6.85
CA PHE A 363 -37.03 -4.91 7.45
C PHE A 363 -37.34 -5.29 8.91
N ILE A 364 -37.88 -4.36 9.71
CA ILE A 364 -38.31 -4.62 11.09
C ILE A 364 -39.49 -5.59 11.12
N ASN A 365 -40.46 -5.43 10.21
CA ASN A 365 -41.59 -6.35 10.09
C ASN A 365 -41.14 -7.76 9.66
N ARG A 366 -40.13 -7.88 8.79
CA ARG A 366 -39.53 -9.16 8.40
C ARG A 366 -38.79 -9.87 9.55
N LYS A 367 -38.25 -9.12 10.51
CA LYS A 367 -37.53 -9.68 11.67
C LYS A 367 -38.45 -10.01 12.85
N LEU A 368 -39.64 -9.41 12.91
CA LEU A 368 -40.63 -9.66 13.95
C LEU A 368 -41.62 -10.78 13.58
N ASP A 369 -41.87 -11.03 12.29
CA ASP A 369 -42.82 -12.06 11.84
C ASP A 369 -42.11 -13.40 11.55
N VAL A 370 -41.65 -14.06 12.62
CA VAL A 370 -40.99 -15.38 12.56
C VAL A 370 -41.97 -16.51 12.19
N GLN A 371 -43.26 -16.23 11.97
CA GLN A 371 -44.28 -17.25 11.72
C GLN A 371 -44.70 -17.46 10.25
N SER A 372 -44.09 -16.77 9.27
CA SER A 372 -44.48 -16.93 7.85
C SER A 372 -43.35 -17.33 6.88
N SER A 373 -42.35 -18.12 7.33
CA SER A 373 -41.25 -18.59 6.45
C SER A 373 -41.74 -19.35 5.21
N ASP A 374 -42.94 -19.94 5.25
CA ASP A 374 -43.52 -20.67 4.13
C ASP A 374 -43.99 -19.77 2.97
N LYS A 375 -44.35 -18.50 3.24
CA LYS A 375 -44.82 -17.58 2.20
C LYS A 375 -43.67 -17.02 1.36
N THR A 376 -42.50 -16.81 1.96
CA THR A 376 -41.30 -16.31 1.26
C THR A 376 -40.68 -17.37 0.36
N GLU A 377 -40.60 -18.63 0.81
CA GLU A 377 -40.07 -19.70 -0.04
C GLU A 377 -40.97 -19.94 -1.26
N HIS A 378 -42.30 -19.90 -1.10
CA HIS A 378 -43.21 -20.11 -2.23
C HIS A 378 -43.15 -19.00 -3.30
N GLU A 379 -42.96 -17.74 -2.92
CA GLU A 379 -42.78 -16.63 -3.89
C GLU A 379 -41.39 -16.67 -4.55
N GLU A 380 -40.33 -17.00 -3.82
CA GLU A 380 -39.00 -17.23 -4.38
C GLU A 380 -39.02 -18.37 -5.42
N LEU A 381 -39.71 -19.47 -5.11
CA LEU A 381 -39.90 -20.60 -6.01
C LEU A 381 -40.64 -20.20 -7.30
N LYS A 382 -41.67 -19.36 -7.19
CA LYS A 382 -42.47 -18.90 -8.34
C LYS A 382 -41.67 -17.98 -9.25
N GLU A 383 -40.86 -17.08 -8.70
CA GLU A 383 -39.98 -16.22 -9.48
C GLU A 383 -38.84 -17.03 -10.12
N GLU A 384 -38.29 -18.04 -9.43
CA GLU A 384 -37.32 -18.97 -10.01
C GLU A 384 -37.90 -19.73 -11.21
N HIS A 385 -39.12 -20.26 -11.08
CA HIS A 385 -39.81 -20.91 -12.21
C HIS A 385 -40.02 -19.96 -13.39
N ARG A 386 -40.35 -18.69 -13.13
CA ARG A 386 -40.49 -17.66 -14.17
C ARG A 386 -39.16 -17.36 -14.87
N MET A 387 -38.07 -17.30 -14.12
CA MET A 387 -36.72 -17.04 -14.64
C MET A 387 -36.18 -18.22 -15.46
N LEU A 388 -36.41 -19.45 -15.00
CA LEU A 388 -36.07 -20.67 -15.74
C LEU A 388 -36.81 -20.75 -17.08
N ALA A 389 -38.11 -20.39 -17.10
CA ALA A 389 -38.89 -20.34 -18.34
C ALA A 389 -38.38 -19.28 -19.34
N LYS A 390 -37.94 -18.11 -18.87
CA LYS A 390 -37.43 -17.01 -19.71
C LYS A 390 -36.01 -17.24 -20.25
N SER A 391 -35.19 -17.99 -19.52
CA SER A 391 -33.78 -18.20 -19.88
C SER A 391 -33.58 -19.06 -21.13
N SER A 392 -32.45 -18.91 -21.84
CA SER A 392 -32.11 -19.65 -23.07
C SER A 392 -31.49 -21.04 -22.77
N SER A 393 -31.56 -22.00 -23.71
CA SER A 393 -31.00 -23.34 -23.50
C SER A 393 -29.47 -23.35 -23.26
N LYS A 394 -28.74 -22.36 -23.81
CA LYS A 394 -27.30 -22.21 -23.56
C LYS A 394 -27.01 -21.65 -22.17
N SER A 395 -27.78 -20.67 -21.70
CA SER A 395 -27.63 -20.11 -20.35
C SER A 395 -28.03 -21.09 -19.26
N LEU A 396 -29.07 -21.91 -19.49
CA LEU A 396 -29.45 -23.01 -18.60
C LEU A 396 -28.36 -24.09 -18.48
N GLY A 397 -27.63 -24.36 -19.56
CA GLY A 397 -26.49 -25.26 -19.55
C GLY A 397 -25.35 -24.76 -18.67
N VAL A 398 -25.00 -23.47 -18.77
CA VAL A 398 -23.99 -22.83 -17.91
C VAL A 398 -24.43 -22.81 -16.45
N GLN A 399 -25.67 -22.39 -16.18
CA GLN A 399 -26.24 -22.43 -14.83
C GLN A 399 -26.23 -23.85 -14.23
N GLY A 400 -26.45 -24.88 -15.05
CA GLY A 400 -26.35 -26.27 -14.60
C GLY A 400 -24.94 -26.68 -14.16
N ILE A 401 -23.90 -26.19 -14.84
CA ILE A 401 -22.49 -26.44 -14.48
C ILE A 401 -22.12 -25.67 -13.20
N ASP A 402 -22.57 -24.42 -13.08
CA ASP A 402 -22.31 -23.59 -11.91
C ASP A 402 -22.92 -24.23 -10.64
N LEU A 403 -24.18 -24.69 -10.71
CA LEU A 403 -24.86 -25.41 -9.63
C LEU A 403 -24.15 -26.73 -9.27
N GLU A 404 -23.56 -27.43 -10.25
CA GLU A 404 -22.78 -28.64 -9.98
C GLU A 404 -21.47 -28.33 -9.24
N SER A 405 -20.81 -27.23 -9.59
CA SER A 405 -19.63 -26.75 -8.88
C SER A 405 -19.96 -26.34 -7.43
N GLU A 406 -21.08 -25.66 -7.22
CA GLU A 406 -21.58 -25.24 -5.91
C GLU A 406 -21.93 -26.45 -5.04
N LEU A 407 -22.63 -27.43 -5.60
CA LEU A 407 -22.95 -28.68 -4.92
C LEU A 407 -21.68 -29.41 -4.48
N LYS A 408 -20.65 -29.49 -5.34
CA LYS A 408 -19.37 -30.11 -5.00
C LYS A 408 -18.68 -29.38 -3.84
N GLN A 409 -18.73 -28.05 -3.81
CA GLN A 409 -18.17 -27.26 -2.71
C GLN A 409 -18.93 -27.48 -1.40
N LEU A 410 -20.27 -27.49 -1.43
CA LEU A 410 -21.11 -27.76 -0.25
C LEU A 410 -20.89 -29.18 0.29
N ARG A 411 -20.80 -30.19 -0.58
CA ARG A 411 -20.46 -31.58 -0.21
C ARG A 411 -19.06 -31.69 0.43
N SER A 412 -18.09 -30.87 -0.02
CA SER A 412 -16.77 -30.80 0.63
C SER A 412 -16.87 -30.19 2.04
N LYS A 413 -17.66 -29.12 2.21
CA LYS A 413 -17.92 -28.51 3.52
C LYS A 413 -18.64 -29.48 4.47
N GLU A 414 -19.64 -30.21 3.99
CA GLU A 414 -20.35 -31.26 4.75
C GLU A 414 -19.38 -32.32 5.28
N LYS A 415 -18.46 -32.82 4.44
CA LYS A 415 -17.41 -33.78 4.87
C LYS A 415 -16.50 -33.20 5.94
N LYS A 416 -16.03 -31.96 5.78
CA LYS A 416 -15.17 -31.28 6.78
C LYS A 416 -15.89 -31.08 8.11
N LEU A 417 -17.17 -30.72 8.10
CA LEU A 417 -17.97 -30.56 9.31
C LEU A 417 -18.20 -31.91 10.01
N ARG A 418 -18.51 -32.99 9.27
CA ARG A 418 -18.61 -34.34 9.83
C ARG A 418 -17.30 -34.81 10.46
N GLU A 419 -16.18 -34.57 9.79
CA GLU A 419 -14.86 -34.89 10.32
C GLU A 419 -14.53 -34.06 11.57
N GLY A 420 -14.86 -32.77 11.57
CA GLY A 420 -14.72 -31.90 12.74
C GLY A 420 -15.54 -32.37 13.95
N ILE A 421 -16.75 -32.87 13.72
CA ILE A 421 -17.60 -33.47 14.77
C ILE A 421 -16.96 -34.75 15.33
N PHE A 422 -16.39 -35.58 14.46
CA PHE A 422 -15.72 -36.82 14.88
C PHE A 422 -14.47 -36.53 15.72
N ARG A 423 -13.65 -35.55 15.31
CA ARG A 423 -12.42 -35.15 16.01
C ARG A 423 -12.71 -34.53 17.37
N ASN A 424 -13.73 -33.67 17.47
CA ASN A 424 -14.04 -32.91 18.68
C ASN A 424 -15.07 -33.59 19.61
N ARG A 425 -15.21 -34.93 19.54
CA ARG A 425 -16.27 -35.69 20.26
C ARG A 425 -16.33 -35.46 21.78
N GLN A 426 -15.24 -35.00 22.39
CA GLN A 426 -15.15 -34.75 23.84
C GLN A 426 -15.79 -33.41 24.24
N ASP A 427 -15.80 -32.42 23.34
CA ASP A 427 -16.30 -31.07 23.61
C ASP A 427 -17.75 -30.90 23.16
N LYS A 428 -18.70 -31.07 24.10
CA LYS A 428 -20.14 -31.03 23.80
C LYS A 428 -20.61 -29.73 23.12
N ARG A 429 -20.13 -28.57 23.59
CA ARG A 429 -20.52 -27.25 23.03
C ARG A 429 -20.02 -27.05 21.60
N THR A 430 -18.81 -27.49 21.29
CA THR A 430 -18.25 -27.34 19.93
C THR A 430 -18.92 -28.32 18.96
N VAL A 431 -19.23 -29.54 19.43
CA VAL A 431 -19.99 -30.54 18.67
C VAL A 431 -21.41 -30.06 18.36
N GLU A 432 -22.11 -29.45 19.32
CA GLU A 432 -23.45 -28.87 19.07
C GLU A 432 -23.41 -27.77 18.01
N ARG A 433 -22.45 -26.85 18.09
CA ARG A 433 -22.25 -25.80 17.06
C ARG A 433 -21.95 -26.39 15.69
N LEU A 434 -21.09 -27.40 15.62
CA LEU A 434 -20.75 -28.06 14.35
C LEU A 434 -21.92 -28.87 13.78
N LYS A 435 -22.77 -29.47 14.64
CA LYS A 435 -24.00 -30.15 14.22
C LYS A 435 -25.04 -29.17 13.65
N LEU A 436 -25.20 -27.99 14.25
CA LEU A 436 -26.05 -26.93 13.70
C LEU A 436 -25.55 -26.49 12.32
N GLY A 437 -24.24 -26.23 12.20
CA GLY A 437 -23.63 -25.90 10.92
C GLY A 437 -23.77 -27.02 9.87
N LEU A 438 -23.72 -28.28 10.29
CA LEU A 438 -23.96 -29.42 9.40
C LEU A 438 -25.39 -29.44 8.87
N ALA A 439 -26.39 -29.21 9.74
CA ALA A 439 -27.80 -29.16 9.35
C ALA A 439 -28.09 -28.01 8.36
N ASP A 440 -27.40 -26.87 8.50
CA ASP A 440 -27.53 -25.72 7.59
C ASP A 440 -26.94 -26.03 6.20
N VAL A 441 -25.78 -26.69 6.18
CA VAL A 441 -25.13 -27.13 4.93
C VAL A 441 -25.97 -28.22 4.25
N GLU A 442 -26.53 -29.17 4.99
CA GLU A 442 -27.44 -30.21 4.47
C GLU A 442 -28.71 -29.60 3.85
N ARG A 443 -29.33 -28.59 4.50
CA ARG A 443 -30.45 -27.84 3.90
C ARG A 443 -30.05 -27.10 2.63
N SER A 444 -28.86 -26.49 2.61
CA SER A 444 -28.35 -25.79 1.42
C SER A 444 -28.11 -26.75 0.26
N ILE A 445 -27.56 -27.94 0.54
CA ILE A 445 -27.39 -29.02 -0.46
C ILE A 445 -28.74 -29.42 -1.04
N GLN A 446 -29.75 -29.66 -0.20
CA GLN A 446 -31.09 -30.02 -0.67
C GLN A 446 -31.70 -28.93 -1.58
N LYS A 447 -31.52 -27.65 -1.23
CA LYS A 447 -31.97 -26.53 -2.06
C LYS A 447 -31.26 -26.50 -3.43
N VAL A 448 -29.95 -26.68 -3.47
CA VAL A 448 -29.18 -26.70 -4.73
C VAL A 448 -29.51 -27.94 -5.58
N GLU A 449 -29.69 -29.12 -4.96
CA GLU A 449 -30.12 -30.34 -5.64
C GLU A 449 -31.51 -30.18 -6.27
N ALA A 450 -32.45 -29.56 -5.55
CA ALA A 450 -33.77 -29.25 -6.09
C ALA A 450 -33.70 -28.28 -7.28
N LYS A 451 -32.85 -27.25 -7.22
CA LYS A 451 -32.61 -26.32 -8.35
C LYS A 451 -32.00 -27.03 -9.55
N GLN A 452 -31.01 -27.89 -9.32
CA GLN A 452 -30.36 -28.68 -10.38
C GLN A 452 -31.35 -29.63 -11.06
N ALA A 453 -32.22 -30.29 -10.30
CA ALA A 453 -33.27 -31.17 -10.84
C ALA A 453 -34.28 -30.40 -11.72
N ARG A 454 -34.64 -29.17 -11.33
CA ARG A 454 -35.51 -28.30 -12.13
C ARG A 454 -34.86 -27.87 -13.45
N VAL A 455 -33.61 -27.41 -13.39
CA VAL A 455 -32.84 -27.03 -14.59
C VAL A 455 -32.70 -28.23 -15.53
N ARG A 456 -32.41 -29.43 -15.01
CA ARG A 456 -32.34 -30.66 -15.81
C ARG A 456 -33.69 -31.03 -16.45
N THR A 457 -34.79 -30.91 -15.70
CA THR A 457 -36.14 -31.17 -16.22
C THR A 457 -36.50 -30.18 -17.34
N GLU A 458 -36.20 -28.89 -17.17
CA GLU A 458 -36.43 -27.86 -18.19
C GLU A 458 -35.59 -28.07 -19.45
N LEU A 459 -34.30 -28.40 -19.30
CA LEU A 459 -33.44 -28.77 -20.44
C LEU A 459 -33.97 -30.01 -21.17
N GLY A 460 -34.41 -31.03 -20.44
CA GLY A 460 -35.00 -32.24 -20.99
C GLY A 460 -36.30 -31.98 -21.74
N ASN A 461 -37.20 -31.15 -21.19
CA ASN A 461 -38.45 -30.75 -21.83
C ASN A 461 -38.21 -29.98 -23.14
N ARG A 462 -37.22 -29.09 -23.15
CA ARG A 462 -36.82 -28.34 -24.36
C ARG A 462 -36.17 -29.23 -25.42
N GLN A 463 -35.42 -30.25 -25.03
CA GLN A 463 -34.85 -31.22 -25.95
C GLN A 463 -35.91 -32.15 -26.56
N LYS A 464 -36.92 -32.57 -25.78
CA LYS A 464 -38.07 -33.35 -26.27
C LYS A 464 -38.88 -32.55 -27.30
N ARG A 465 -39.23 -31.30 -26.99
CA ARG A 465 -39.94 -30.41 -27.95
C ARG A 465 -39.19 -30.18 -29.25
N LYS A 466 -37.84 -30.24 -29.25
CA LYS A 466 -37.05 -30.15 -30.49
C LYS A 466 -37.06 -31.43 -31.32
N LYS A 467 -37.28 -32.59 -30.70
CA LYS A 467 -37.38 -33.89 -31.38
C LYS A 467 -38.75 -34.10 -32.01
N ASP A 468 -39.82 -33.54 -31.44
CA ASP A 468 -41.19 -33.65 -31.97
C ASP A 468 -41.48 -32.71 -33.17
N ILE A 469 -40.50 -31.91 -33.61
CA ILE A 469 -40.61 -30.96 -34.74
C ILE A 469 -40.01 -31.54 -36.04
N PHE A 470 -39.41 -32.73 -35.96
CA PHE A 470 -38.98 -33.54 -37.10
C PHE A 470 -39.75 -34.86 -37.09
#